data_AF-A0A957G2I1-F1
#
_entry.id   AF-A0A957G2I1-F1
#
_cell.length_a   1.000
_cell.length_b   1.000
_cell.length_c   1.000
_cell.angle_alpha   90.00
_cell.angle_beta   90.00
_cell.angle_gamma   90.00
#
_symmetry.space_group_name_H-M   'P 1'
#
loop_
_entity.id
_entity.type
_entity.pdbx_description
1 polymer ?
#
loop_
_entity_poly.entity_id
_entity_poly.type
_entity_poly.pdbx_seq_one_letter_code
_entity_poly.pdbx_strand_id
1 'polypeptide(L)'
;MKRIWDSQNEEPLYAINEATLQRRIQEKGSSISYWLSLNEWVLIGVTLLAGVVLLVDAILEGSAWHQIASAIIVLPIPVYVYLMRQGRRQRELQFDDTMLGDLDKAVAQLEFRIRQLKGFMWWYWLPFGIGFAISL
;
A
#
# COMPACT_ATOMS: atom_id res chain seq x y z
N MET A 1 11.75 29.42 19.87
CA MET A 1 12.69 29.91 18.85
C MET A 1 13.76 30.72 19.56
N LYS A 2 15.02 30.27 19.57
CA LYS A 2 16.16 31.04 20.12
C LYS A 2 16.98 31.56 18.95
N ARG A 3 17.06 32.89 18.84
CA ARG A 3 17.79 33.62 17.80
C ARG A 3 19.18 33.91 18.36
N ILE A 4 20.18 33.12 17.96
CA ILE A 4 21.59 33.44 18.18
C ILE A 4 22.05 34.07 16.86
N TRP A 5 22.38 35.35 16.92
CA TRP A 5 22.91 36.13 15.79
C TRP A 5 24.42 36.02 15.86
N ASP A 6 25.04 35.28 14.93
CA ASP A 6 26.48 35.22 14.82
C ASP A 6 26.91 36.16 13.69
N SER A 7 27.60 37.24 14.06
CA SER A 7 27.91 38.37 13.18
C SER A 7 29.19 38.18 12.36
N GLN A 8 29.66 36.94 12.17
CA GLN A 8 30.98 36.67 11.57
C GLN A 8 30.97 36.03 10.18
N ASN A 9 29.86 35.44 9.73
CA ASN A 9 29.77 34.85 8.39
C ASN A 9 28.64 35.53 7.63
N GLU A 10 28.96 36.32 6.61
CA GLU A 10 28.03 36.96 5.66
C GLU A 10 27.30 35.94 4.75
N GLU A 11 26.86 34.81 5.32
CA GLU A 11 26.04 33.83 4.62
C GLU A 11 24.61 33.92 5.19
N PRO A 12 23.59 34.04 4.32
CA PRO A 12 22.22 34.26 4.77
C PRO A 12 21.77 33.12 5.67
N LEU A 13 21.07 33.52 6.74
CA LEU A 13 20.48 32.76 7.84
C LEU A 13 19.37 31.77 7.41
N TYR A 14 19.61 31.03 6.32
CA TYR A 14 18.82 29.95 5.73
C TYR A 14 19.69 28.71 5.51
N ALA A 15 20.65 28.45 6.41
CA ALA A 15 21.21 27.11 6.51
C ALA A 15 20.12 26.18 7.06
N ILE A 16 19.18 25.82 6.20
CA ILE A 16 18.33 24.65 6.38
C ILE A 16 19.31 23.54 6.67
N ASN A 17 19.30 23.02 7.90
CA ASN A 17 20.17 21.93 8.28
C ASN A 17 19.75 20.72 7.47
N GLU A 18 20.40 20.52 6.32
CA GLU A 18 20.07 19.50 5.33
C GLU A 18 20.02 18.11 5.96
N ALA A 19 20.95 17.83 6.88
CA ALA A 19 20.97 16.59 7.64
C ALA A 19 19.71 16.41 8.52
N THR A 20 19.23 17.48 9.17
CA THR A 20 18.00 17.43 9.98
C THR A 20 16.75 17.34 9.12
N LEU A 21 16.74 17.99 7.94
CA LEU A 21 15.64 17.92 6.99
C LEU A 21 15.55 16.53 6.36
N GLN A 22 16.67 16.00 5.87
CA GLN A 22 16.78 14.65 5.30
C GLN A 22 16.33 13.59 6.32
N ARG A 23 16.78 13.70 7.58
CA ARG A 23 16.36 12.78 8.64
C ARG A 23 14.85 12.81 8.87
N ARG A 24 14.20 13.99 8.87
CA ARG A 24 12.74 14.08 8.98
C ARG A 24 12.02 13.48 7.78
N ILE A 25 12.56 13.65 6.58
CA ILE A 25 12.02 13.06 5.35
C ILE A 25 12.10 11.53 5.43
N GLN A 26 13.24 10.98 5.86
CA GLN A 26 13.43 9.54 6.06
C GLN A 26 12.53 8.95 7.15
N GLU A 27 12.40 9.65 8.29
CA GLU A 27 11.49 9.24 9.38
C GLU A 27 10.03 9.21 8.91
N LYS A 28 9.59 10.18 8.10
CA LYS A 28 8.26 10.15 7.50
C LYS A 28 8.11 9.06 6.42
N GLY A 29 9.10 8.91 5.54
CA GLY A 29 9.10 7.91 4.47
C GLY A 29 9.04 6.47 5.02
N SER A 30 9.80 6.19 6.08
CA SER A 30 9.77 4.90 6.76
C SER A 30 8.42 4.62 7.43
N SER A 31 7.79 5.63 8.06
CA SER A 31 6.43 5.51 8.60
C SER A 31 5.39 5.21 7.52
N ILE A 32 5.45 5.90 6.38
CA ILE A 32 4.56 5.64 5.23
C ILE A 32 4.76 4.21 4.71
N SER A 33 6.00 3.77 4.54
CA SER A 33 6.31 2.41 4.09
C SER A 33 5.84 1.34 5.07
N TYR A 34 5.94 1.61 6.39
CA TYR A 34 5.43 0.73 7.43
C TYR A 34 3.91 0.58 7.33
N TRP A 35 3.17 1.68 7.30
CA TRP A 35 1.71 1.66 7.18
C TRP A 35 1.22 1.04 5.89
N LEU A 36 1.91 1.30 4.76
CA LEU A 36 1.61 0.67 3.48
C LEU A 36 1.81 -0.85 3.56
N SER A 37 2.93 -1.27 4.14
CA SER A 37 3.27 -2.68 4.28
C SER A 37 2.31 -3.44 5.20
N LEU A 38 1.86 -2.80 6.28
CA LEU A 38 0.88 -3.35 7.20
C LEU A 38 -0.49 -3.47 6.54
N ASN A 39 -0.94 -2.45 5.80
CA ASN A 39 -2.22 -2.49 5.09
C ASN A 39 -2.27 -3.60 4.03
N GLU A 40 -1.20 -3.77 3.24
CA GLU A 40 -1.08 -4.87 2.27
C GLU A 40 -1.17 -6.24 2.94
N TRP A 41 -0.49 -6.44 4.08
CA TRP A 41 -0.54 -7.69 4.84
C TRP A 41 -1.92 -7.98 5.42
N VAL A 42 -2.58 -6.97 5.98
CA VAL A 42 -3.95 -7.11 6.50
C VAL A 42 -4.90 -7.50 5.37
N LEU A 43 -4.80 -6.85 4.21
CA LEU A 43 -5.65 -7.15 3.06
C LEU A 43 -5.45 -8.59 2.56
N ILE A 44 -4.18 -9.03 2.41
CA ILE A 44 -3.86 -10.42 2.04
C ILE A 44 -4.44 -11.39 3.08
N GLY A 45 -4.21 -11.13 4.37
CA GLY A 45 -4.69 -12.01 5.45
C GLY A 45 -6.20 -12.16 5.48
N VAL A 46 -6.94 -11.04 5.41
CA VAL A 46 -8.41 -11.05 5.44
C VAL A 46 -8.98 -11.74 4.20
N THR A 47 -8.48 -11.42 3.00
CA THR A 47 -8.99 -12.01 1.75
C THR A 47 -8.65 -13.49 1.63
N LEU A 48 -7.48 -13.91 2.11
CA LEU A 48 -7.09 -15.31 2.14
C LEU A 48 -7.93 -16.09 3.16
N LEU A 49 -8.14 -15.57 4.37
CA LEU A 49 -9.04 -16.18 5.36
C LEU A 49 -10.46 -16.31 4.81
N ALA A 50 -11.01 -15.26 4.20
CA ALA A 50 -12.34 -15.30 3.60
C ALA A 50 -12.43 -16.35 2.48
N GLY A 51 -11.43 -16.43 1.60
CA GLY A 51 -11.37 -17.44 0.55
C GLY A 51 -11.28 -18.87 1.09
N VAL A 52 -10.53 -19.10 2.18
CA VAL A 52 -10.42 -20.41 2.84
C VAL A 52 -11.74 -20.81 3.49
N VAL A 53 -12.39 -19.90 4.22
CA VAL A 53 -13.70 -20.18 4.85
C VAL A 53 -14.73 -20.56 3.79
N LEU A 54 -14.83 -19.78 2.70
CA LEU A 54 -15.75 -20.07 1.59
C LEU A 54 -15.47 -21.43 0.93
N LEU A 55 -14.20 -21.82 0.80
CA LEU A 55 -13.84 -23.14 0.27
C LEU A 55 -14.23 -24.26 1.22
N VAL A 56 -14.00 -24.10 2.52
CA VAL A 56 -14.35 -25.11 3.53
C VAL A 56 -15.86 -25.31 3.58
N ASP A 57 -16.63 -24.22 3.59
CA ASP A 57 -18.09 -24.27 3.57
C ASP A 57 -18.59 -24.95 2.28
N ALA A 58 -18.01 -24.61 1.13
CA ALA A 58 -18.38 -25.22 -0.16
C ALA A 58 -18.13 -26.73 -0.21
N ILE A 59 -17.05 -27.21 0.43
CA ILE A 59 -16.72 -28.64 0.50
C ILE A 59 -17.65 -29.37 1.48
N LEU A 60 -18.00 -28.73 2.61
CA LEU A 60 -18.83 -29.34 3.66
C LEU A 60 -20.32 -29.41 3.26
N GLU A 61 -20.85 -28.38 2.61
CA GLU A 61 -22.27 -28.29 2.24
C GLU A 61 -22.59 -28.91 0.87
N GLY A 62 -21.57 -29.21 0.04
CA GLY A 62 -21.66 -30.05 -1.17
C GLY A 62 -22.55 -29.53 -2.31
N SER A 63 -23.30 -28.45 -2.13
CA SER A 63 -24.34 -27.97 -3.06
C SER A 63 -24.32 -26.47 -3.34
N ALA A 64 -23.32 -25.74 -2.81
CA ALA A 64 -23.27 -24.30 -2.90
C ALA A 64 -22.46 -23.81 -4.11
N TRP A 65 -23.03 -23.93 -5.32
CA TRP A 65 -22.41 -23.39 -6.54
C TRP A 65 -22.02 -21.90 -6.38
N HIS A 66 -22.82 -21.16 -5.63
CA HIS A 66 -22.61 -19.76 -5.28
C HIS A 66 -21.37 -19.56 -4.39
N GLN A 67 -21.11 -20.46 -3.42
CA GLN A 67 -19.90 -20.41 -2.59
C GLN A 67 -18.64 -20.71 -3.41
N ILE A 68 -18.71 -21.68 -4.34
CA ILE A 68 -17.61 -21.96 -5.27
C ILE A 68 -17.34 -20.75 -6.18
N ALA A 69 -18.39 -20.14 -6.73
CA ALA A 69 -18.27 -18.94 -7.55
C ALA A 69 -17.65 -17.76 -6.76
N SER A 70 -18.09 -17.53 -5.52
CA SER A 70 -17.50 -16.53 -4.64
C SER A 70 -16.04 -16.83 -4.28
N ALA A 71 -15.69 -18.09 -4.00
CA ALA A 71 -14.32 -18.50 -3.71
C ALA A 71 -13.38 -18.26 -4.90
N ILE A 72 -13.83 -18.56 -6.13
CA ILE A 72 -13.08 -18.29 -7.37
C ILE A 72 -12.84 -16.80 -7.56
N ILE A 73 -13.74 -15.93 -7.13
CA ILE A 73 -13.59 -14.47 -7.22
C ILE A 73 -12.65 -13.93 -6.14
N VAL A 74 -12.72 -14.46 -4.91
CA VAL A 74 -11.99 -13.93 -3.75
C VAL A 74 -10.54 -14.43 -3.69
N LEU A 75 -10.27 -15.69 -4.04
CA LEU A 75 -8.92 -16.29 -3.95
C LEU A 75 -7.83 -15.65 -4.83
N PRO A 76 -8.11 -15.14 -6.03
CA PRO A 76 -7.11 -14.45 -6.84
C PRO A 76 -6.67 -13.11 -6.23
N ILE A 77 -7.47 -12.49 -5.36
CA ILE A 77 -7.18 -11.18 -4.76
C ILE A 77 -5.89 -11.18 -3.93
N PRO A 78 -5.69 -12.06 -2.94
CA PRO A 78 -4.44 -12.10 -2.17
C PRO A 78 -3.22 -12.38 -3.06
N VAL A 79 -3.37 -13.20 -4.10
CA VAL A 79 -2.30 -13.47 -5.08
C VAL A 79 -1.93 -12.21 -5.86
N TYR A 80 -2.93 -11.48 -6.36
CA TYR A 80 -2.72 -10.22 -7.08
C TYR A 80 -2.04 -9.17 -6.20
N VAL A 81 -2.51 -8.97 -4.97
CA VAL A 81 -1.92 -8.02 -4.01
C VAL A 81 -0.48 -8.40 -3.68
N TYR A 82 -0.19 -9.70 -3.53
CA TYR A 82 1.17 -10.20 -3.30
C TYR A 82 2.11 -9.91 -4.49
N LEU A 83 1.66 -10.16 -5.72
CA LEU A 83 2.46 -9.86 -6.93
C LEU A 83 2.75 -8.37 -7.06
N MET A 84 1.75 -7.51 -6.82
CA MET A 84 1.94 -6.05 -6.83
C MET A 84 2.95 -5.60 -5.76
N ARG A 85 2.88 -6.19 -4.55
CA ARG A 85 3.84 -5.91 -3.47
C ARG A 85 5.27 -6.28 -3.87
N GLN A 86 5.47 -7.41 -4.54
CA GLN A 86 6.80 -7.81 -5.03
C GLN A 86 7.33 -6.80 -6.05
N GLY A 87 6.49 -6.36 -6.99
CA GLY A 87 6.83 -5.31 -7.94
C GLY A 87 7.21 -3.98 -7.27
N ARG A 88 6.48 -3.58 -6.20
CA ARG A 88 6.81 -2.39 -5.40
C ARG A 88 8.19 -2.50 -4.75
N ARG A 89 8.50 -3.62 -4.11
CA ARG A 89 9.79 -3.86 -3.45
C ARG A 89 10.96 -3.77 -4.42
N GLN A 90 10.82 -4.30 -5.63
CA GLN A 90 11.87 -4.22 -6.65
C GLN A 90 12.11 -2.79 -7.12
N ARG A 91 11.07 -1.96 -7.22
CA ARG A 91 11.20 -0.54 -7.59
C ARG A 91 11.82 0.29 -6.46
N GLU A 92 11.55 -0.07 -5.20
CA GLU A 92 12.16 0.62 -4.04
C GLU A 92 13.68 0.48 -3.97
N LEU A 93 14.27 -0.54 -4.63
CA LEU A 93 15.73 -0.75 -4.71
C LEU A 93 16.42 0.11 -5.80
N GLN A 94 15.65 0.81 -6.63
CA GLN A 94 16.18 1.60 -7.76
C GLN A 94 16.37 3.09 -7.41
N PHE A 95 15.95 3.53 -6.23
CA PHE A 95 16.10 4.91 -5.79
C PHE A 95 17.43 5.12 -5.08
N ASP A 96 18.12 6.22 -5.38
CA ASP A 96 19.36 6.60 -4.71
C ASP A 96 19.09 7.06 -3.26
N ASP A 97 20.03 6.79 -2.35
CA ASP A 97 20.03 7.28 -0.95
C ASP A 97 20.38 8.78 -0.86
N THR A 98 19.67 9.61 -1.61
CA THR A 98 19.78 11.08 -1.61
C THR A 98 18.46 11.72 -1.23
N MET A 99 18.44 12.99 -0.80
CA MET A 99 17.19 13.70 -0.47
C MET A 99 16.19 13.72 -1.64
N LEU A 100 16.68 13.88 -2.88
CA LEU A 100 15.84 13.83 -4.07
C LEU A 100 15.31 12.41 -4.31
N GLY A 101 16.15 11.39 -4.16
CA GLY A 101 15.73 9.99 -4.25
C GLY A 101 14.70 9.59 -3.19
N ASP A 102 14.82 10.08 -1.96
CA ASP A 102 13.84 9.87 -0.89
C ASP A 102 12.48 10.51 -1.20
N LEU A 103 12.49 11.69 -1.84
CA LEU A 103 11.26 12.37 -2.29
C LEU A 103 10.62 11.64 -3.47
N ASP A 104 11.40 11.25 -4.48
CA ASP A 104 10.91 10.49 -5.64
C ASP A 104 10.33 9.14 -5.22
N LYS A 105 10.96 8.47 -4.25
CA LYS A 105 10.44 7.26 -3.63
C LYS A 105 9.09 7.50 -2.95
N ALA A 106 8.95 8.59 -2.20
CA ALA A 106 7.69 8.95 -1.55
C ALA A 106 6.57 9.26 -2.57
N VAL A 107 6.90 9.96 -3.68
CA VAL A 107 5.97 10.24 -4.78
C VAL A 107 5.55 8.94 -5.46
N ALA A 108 6.49 8.05 -5.80
CA ALA A 108 6.20 6.77 -6.42
C ALA A 108 5.32 5.87 -5.52
N GLN A 109 5.54 5.88 -4.21
CA GLN A 109 4.69 5.19 -3.23
C GLN A 109 3.26 5.76 -3.20
N LEU A 110 3.11 7.10 -3.26
CA LEU A 110 1.80 7.75 -3.33
C LEU A 110 1.07 7.43 -4.62
N GLU A 111 1.74 7.49 -5.77
CA GLU A 111 1.15 7.14 -7.07
C GLU A 111 0.70 5.68 -7.13
N PHE A 112 1.53 4.77 -6.60
CA PHE A 112 1.17 3.36 -6.49
C PHE A 112 -0.10 3.19 -5.66
N ARG A 113 -0.21 3.91 -4.53
CA ARG A 113 -1.40 3.86 -3.68
C ARG A 113 -2.64 4.44 -4.34
N ILE A 114 -2.52 5.55 -5.07
CA ILE A 114 -3.63 6.12 -5.85
C ILE A 114 -4.09 5.13 -6.93
N ARG A 115 -3.15 4.49 -7.63
CA ARG A 115 -3.46 3.47 -8.64
C ARG A 115 -4.15 2.26 -8.01
N GLN A 116 -3.66 1.82 -6.85
CA GLN A 116 -4.27 0.73 -6.10
C GLN A 116 -5.69 1.09 -5.64
N LEU A 117 -5.92 2.29 -5.10
CA LEU A 117 -7.26 2.75 -4.70
C LEU A 117 -8.23 2.83 -5.89
N LYS A 118 -7.77 3.36 -7.03
CA LYS A 118 -8.57 3.40 -8.27
C LYS A 118 -8.92 2.00 -8.77
N GLY A 119 -7.96 1.08 -8.75
CA GLY A 119 -8.18 -0.32 -9.10
C GLY A 119 -9.10 -1.03 -8.10
N PHE A 120 -8.93 -0.77 -6.80
CA PHE A 120 -9.73 -1.35 -5.72
C PHE A 120 -11.19 -0.90 -5.79
N MET A 121 -11.46 0.38 -6.09
CA MET A 121 -12.84 0.81 -6.34
C MET A 121 -13.50 0.00 -7.46
N TRP A 122 -12.83 -0.16 -8.61
CA TRP A 122 -13.41 -0.96 -9.69
C TRP A 122 -13.55 -2.45 -9.33
N TRP A 123 -12.51 -3.03 -8.72
CA TRP A 123 -12.44 -4.47 -8.47
C TRP A 123 -13.26 -4.93 -7.26
N TYR A 124 -13.54 -4.04 -6.30
CA TYR A 124 -14.38 -4.36 -5.15
C TYR A 124 -15.86 -4.10 -5.47
N TRP A 125 -16.20 -3.01 -6.18
CA TRP A 125 -17.60 -2.72 -6.52
C TRP A 125 -18.20 -3.73 -7.52
N LEU A 126 -17.39 -4.29 -8.43
CA LEU A 126 -17.84 -5.28 -9.41
C LEU A 126 -18.40 -6.57 -8.76
N PRO A 127 -17.65 -7.28 -7.89
CA PRO A 127 -18.15 -8.46 -7.17
C PRO A 127 -19.36 -8.16 -6.27
N PHE A 128 -19.40 -7.00 -5.61
CA PHE A 128 -20.56 -6.62 -4.79
C PHE A 128 -21.81 -6.40 -5.65
N GLY A 129 -21.68 -5.74 -6.81
CA GLY A 129 -22.79 -5.57 -7.75
C GLY A 129 -23.30 -6.91 -8.30
N ILE A 130 -22.39 -7.81 -8.67
CA ILE A 130 -22.73 -9.15 -9.16
C ILE A 130 -23.37 -10.00 -8.06
N GLY A 131 -22.80 -9.99 -6.85
CA GLY A 131 -23.34 -10.73 -5.70
C GLY A 131 -24.76 -10.25 -5.32
N PHE A 132 -24.99 -8.94 -5.35
CA PHE A 132 -26.33 -8.38 -5.10
C PHE A 132 -27.34 -8.82 -6.18
N ALA A 133 -26.92 -8.80 -7.45
CA ALA A 133 -27.76 -9.22 -8.58
C ALA A 133 -28.08 -10.73 -8.57
N ILE A 134 -27.21 -11.58 -8.02
CA ILE A 134 -27.45 -13.03 -7.90
C ILE A 134 -28.33 -13.36 -6.68
N SER A 135 -28.34 -12.49 -5.65
CA SER A 135 -29.15 -12.70 -4.43
C SER A 135 -30.61 -12.22 -4.53
N LEU A 136 -30.98 -11.59 -5.64
CA LEU A 136 -32.31 -11.02 -5.92
C LEU A 136 -33.12 -11.95 -6.83
#